data_AF-A0A7C3APL6-F1
#
_entry.id   AF-A0A7C3APL6-F1
#
_cell.length_a   1.000
_cell.length_b   1.000
_cell.length_c   1.000
_cell.angle_alpha   90.00
_cell.angle_beta   90.00
_cell.angle_gamma   90.00
#
_symmetry.space_group_name_H-M   'P 1'
#
loop_
_entity.id
_entity.type
_entity.pdbx_description
1 polymer ?
#
loop_
_entity_poly.entity_id
_entity_poly.type
_entity_poly.pdbx_seq_one_letter_code
_entity_poly.pdbx_strand_id
1 'polypeptide(L)'
;YPDPFSVPEGVVGNAECIPNVQGQVFKTDQAAFLAGYLAAGMTKTGKIGYFGGAKIPTVTIFGVGFQAGMEYYNEVHGTSVELIGWDNETGEGLFTGDFIDLTKGKEATESLFDEGADIFIPVGGLIGSPGFDVARERGGWGIWVDVDGYNLLPEARDVLLTSVMKNMDNSVYDVINGAKEGKFDGCGVYIGSLENGGVGIASYHDMESAVPGSLKAEIIDLTQKIISGELSDTGCISYPAYCPGGLY
;
A
#
# COMPACT_ATOMS: atom_id res chain seq x y z
N TYR A 1 -12.65 22.96 -22.74
CA TYR A 1 -13.43 22.39 -21.63
C TYR A 1 -13.07 23.16 -20.37
N PRO A 2 -13.82 24.20 -19.99
CA PRO A 2 -13.52 25.04 -18.82
C PRO A 2 -13.99 24.43 -17.49
N ASP A 3 -14.75 23.35 -17.55
CA ASP A 3 -15.30 22.67 -16.37
C ASP A 3 -14.19 22.02 -15.52
N PRO A 4 -14.36 21.84 -14.20
CA PRO A 4 -13.38 21.18 -13.34
C PRO A 4 -13.10 19.73 -13.75
N PHE A 5 -11.82 19.36 -13.78
CA PHE A 5 -11.31 18.01 -13.98
C PHE A 5 -10.44 17.62 -12.80
N SER A 6 -10.51 16.36 -12.36
CA SER A 6 -9.54 15.83 -11.41
C SER A 6 -8.91 14.55 -11.94
N VAL A 7 -7.62 14.39 -11.65
CA VAL A 7 -6.80 13.29 -12.15
C VAL A 7 -6.28 12.49 -10.95
N PRO A 8 -6.96 11.39 -10.58
CA PRO A 8 -6.42 10.43 -9.63
C PRO A 8 -5.06 9.94 -10.10
N GLU A 9 -4.10 9.82 -9.18
CA GLU A 9 -2.73 9.38 -9.46
C GLU A 9 -1.95 10.27 -10.44
N GLY A 10 -2.44 11.49 -10.69
CA GLY A 10 -1.79 12.49 -11.52
C GLY A 10 -1.04 13.52 -10.68
N VAL A 11 0.26 13.66 -10.90
CA VAL A 11 1.01 14.84 -10.45
C VAL A 11 0.70 15.96 -11.44
N VAL A 12 -0.23 16.86 -11.10
CA VAL A 12 -0.59 17.99 -11.98
C VAL A 12 0.48 19.10 -11.94
N GLY A 13 1.48 19.01 -11.05
CA GLY A 13 2.55 20.00 -10.96
C GLY A 13 3.90 19.45 -11.40
N ASN A 14 4.24 19.56 -12.70
CA ASN A 14 5.63 19.85 -13.11
C ASN A 14 5.87 20.24 -14.59
N ALA A 15 4.84 20.58 -15.37
CA ALA A 15 5.09 21.23 -16.67
C ALA A 15 4.30 22.54 -16.85
N GLU A 16 2.98 22.57 -16.65
CA GLU A 16 2.19 23.79 -16.77
C GLU A 16 0.94 23.72 -15.86
N CYS A 17 0.67 24.77 -15.08
CA CYS A 17 -0.55 24.88 -14.28
C CYS A 17 -1.77 24.92 -15.21
N ILE A 18 -2.70 23.98 -15.04
CA ILE A 18 -3.98 23.96 -15.74
C ILE A 18 -5.09 24.36 -14.76
N PRO A 19 -5.66 25.58 -14.85
CA PRO A 19 -6.52 26.18 -13.82
C PRO A 19 -7.80 25.43 -13.46
N ASN A 20 -8.23 24.48 -14.29
CA ASN A 20 -9.40 23.65 -14.06
C ASN A 20 -9.04 22.17 -13.86
N VAL A 21 -7.78 21.86 -13.54
CA VAL A 21 -7.33 20.49 -13.26
C VAL A 21 -6.75 20.41 -11.85
N GLN A 22 -7.18 19.43 -11.06
CA GLN A 22 -6.64 19.13 -9.74
C GLN A 22 -6.09 17.71 -9.70
N GLY A 23 -4.82 17.56 -9.30
CA GLY A 23 -4.18 16.25 -9.14
C GLY A 23 -4.57 15.60 -7.82
N GLN A 24 -4.44 14.28 -7.75
CA GLN A 24 -4.57 13.56 -6.49
C GLN A 24 -3.45 12.54 -6.38
N VAL A 25 -2.71 12.57 -5.28
CA VAL A 25 -1.63 11.63 -4.96
C VAL A 25 -1.79 11.14 -3.53
N PHE A 26 -1.20 10.01 -3.22
CA PHE A 26 -1.39 9.34 -1.93
C PHE A 26 -0.04 8.90 -1.39
N LYS A 27 0.22 9.20 -0.11
CA LYS A 27 1.37 8.71 0.67
C LYS A 27 1.14 7.27 1.09
N THR A 28 0.94 6.40 0.10
CA THR A 28 0.64 4.99 0.34
C THR A 28 1.79 4.27 1.05
N ASP A 29 3.01 4.77 0.93
CA ASP A 29 4.17 4.29 1.68
C ASP A 29 3.92 4.35 3.20
N GLN A 30 3.20 5.35 3.71
CA GLN A 30 2.86 5.42 5.13
C GLN A 30 2.00 4.24 5.60
N ALA A 31 1.00 3.85 4.80
CA ALA A 31 0.14 2.72 5.11
C ALA A 31 0.82 1.38 4.83
N ALA A 32 1.59 1.30 3.74
CA ALA A 32 2.37 0.12 3.40
C ALA A 32 3.48 -0.15 4.43
N PHE A 33 4.06 0.88 5.03
CA PHE A 33 4.99 0.76 6.16
C PHE A 33 4.34 0.04 7.34
N LEU A 34 3.13 0.45 7.74
CA LEU A 34 2.40 -0.24 8.81
C LEU A 34 2.10 -1.70 8.43
N ALA A 35 1.73 -1.97 7.18
CA ALA A 35 1.51 -3.33 6.70
C ALA A 35 2.78 -4.19 6.67
N GLY A 36 3.92 -3.62 6.31
CA GLY A 36 5.23 -4.28 6.32
C GLY A 36 5.69 -4.64 7.73
N TYR A 37 5.53 -3.70 8.67
CA TYR A 37 5.79 -3.92 10.09
C TYR A 37 4.89 -5.03 10.67
N LEU A 38 3.59 -5.00 10.33
CA LEU A 38 2.64 -6.05 10.72
C LEU A 38 3.04 -7.41 10.13
N ALA A 39 3.36 -7.47 8.84
CA ALA A 39 3.76 -8.71 8.17
C ALA A 39 5.03 -9.31 8.80
N ALA A 40 6.03 -8.48 9.10
CA ALA A 40 7.25 -8.89 9.77
C ALA A 40 7.00 -9.42 11.20
N GLY A 41 6.05 -8.85 11.93
CA GLY A 41 5.64 -9.35 13.24
C GLY A 41 4.74 -10.59 13.23
N MET A 42 4.21 -10.94 12.05
CA MET A 42 3.24 -12.03 11.88
C MET A 42 3.81 -13.24 11.12
N THR A 43 4.87 -13.07 10.32
CA THR A 43 5.51 -14.15 9.58
C THR A 43 6.07 -15.23 10.51
N LYS A 44 5.93 -16.49 10.10
CA LYS A 44 6.47 -17.68 10.76
C LYS A 44 7.73 -18.19 10.06
N THR A 45 7.89 -17.89 8.78
CA THR A 45 9.07 -18.27 7.99
C THR A 45 10.18 -17.24 8.06
N GLY A 46 9.88 -16.02 8.49
CA GLY A 46 10.81 -14.88 8.42
C GLY A 46 10.93 -14.34 6.99
N LYS A 47 9.98 -14.67 6.10
CA LYS A 47 9.97 -14.18 4.73
C LYS A 47 8.57 -13.71 4.35
N ILE A 48 8.51 -12.53 3.76
CA ILE A 48 7.28 -11.91 3.28
C ILE A 48 7.44 -11.58 1.79
N GLY A 49 6.34 -11.50 1.04
CA GLY A 49 6.35 -11.39 -0.41
C GLY A 49 5.65 -10.13 -0.90
N TYR A 50 6.18 -9.55 -1.97
CA TYR A 50 5.56 -8.48 -2.73
C TYR A 50 5.53 -8.87 -4.21
N PHE A 51 4.45 -8.53 -4.91
CA PHE A 51 4.51 -8.39 -6.36
C PHE A 51 3.66 -7.22 -6.83
N GLY A 52 4.05 -6.62 -7.95
CA GLY A 52 3.31 -5.53 -8.59
C GLY A 52 2.63 -5.93 -9.90
N GLY A 53 1.67 -5.12 -10.33
CA GLY A 53 1.12 -5.16 -11.69
C GLY A 53 2.11 -4.55 -12.69
N ALA A 54 1.86 -3.31 -13.11
CA ALA A 54 2.84 -2.53 -13.87
C ALA A 54 3.89 -1.88 -12.94
N LYS A 55 5.15 -1.81 -13.41
CA LYS A 55 6.24 -1.13 -12.69
C LYS A 55 6.13 0.39 -12.86
N ILE A 56 5.24 1.02 -12.11
CA ILE A 56 5.00 2.47 -12.08
C ILE A 56 5.05 3.00 -10.65
N PRO A 57 5.34 4.30 -10.43
CA PRO A 57 5.50 4.87 -9.08
C PRO A 57 4.33 4.60 -8.12
N THR A 58 3.09 4.54 -8.63
CA THR A 58 1.91 4.29 -7.80
C THR A 58 1.74 2.84 -7.38
N VAL A 59 2.50 1.93 -8.00
CA VAL A 59 2.64 0.53 -7.59
C VAL A 59 3.87 0.38 -6.70
N THR A 60 5.04 0.87 -7.13
CA THR A 60 6.30 0.69 -6.41
C THR A 60 6.33 1.35 -5.03
N ILE A 61 5.58 2.45 -4.82
CA ILE A 61 5.43 3.08 -3.51
C ILE A 61 4.95 2.13 -2.40
N PHE A 62 4.11 1.13 -2.74
CA PHE A 62 3.70 0.12 -1.78
C PHE A 62 4.87 -0.77 -1.39
N GLY A 63 5.68 -1.22 -2.35
CA GLY A 63 6.89 -2.00 -2.08
C GLY A 63 7.89 -1.23 -1.22
N VAL A 64 8.05 0.07 -1.52
CA VAL A 64 8.92 0.98 -0.75
C VAL A 64 8.54 1.05 0.71
N GLY A 65 7.27 1.35 0.99
CA GLY A 65 6.78 1.41 2.36
C GLY A 65 6.81 0.04 3.04
N PHE A 66 6.39 -1.01 2.34
CA PHE A 66 6.33 -2.37 2.89
C PHE A 66 7.71 -2.88 3.33
N GLN A 67 8.74 -2.67 2.50
CA GLN A 67 10.11 -2.98 2.88
C GLN A 67 10.59 -2.15 4.07
N ALA A 68 10.38 -0.83 4.05
CA ALA A 68 10.82 0.05 5.13
C ALA A 68 10.16 -0.31 6.49
N GLY A 69 8.88 -0.70 6.47
CA GLY A 69 8.17 -1.16 7.67
C GLY A 69 8.72 -2.47 8.23
N MET A 70 9.05 -3.42 7.36
CA MET A 70 9.70 -4.68 7.73
C MET A 70 11.11 -4.44 8.30
N GLU A 71 11.91 -3.57 7.66
CA GLU A 71 13.24 -3.19 8.14
C GLU A 71 13.18 -2.52 9.51
N TYR A 72 12.20 -1.64 9.74
CA TYR A 72 11.99 -1.02 11.04
C TYR A 72 11.59 -2.04 12.12
N TYR A 73 10.75 -3.03 11.78
CA TYR A 73 10.47 -4.15 12.69
C TYR A 73 11.74 -4.93 13.05
N ASN A 74 12.58 -5.22 12.05
CA ASN A 74 13.86 -5.89 12.25
C ASN A 74 14.79 -5.10 13.18
N GLU A 75 14.86 -3.78 13.04
CA GLU A 75 15.65 -2.91 13.91
C GLU A 75 15.14 -2.95 15.36
N VAL A 76 13.83 -2.77 15.55
CA VAL A 76 13.20 -2.70 16.88
C VAL A 76 13.29 -4.03 17.64
N HIS A 77 13.09 -5.15 16.94
CA HIS A 77 13.01 -6.49 17.56
C HIS A 77 14.28 -7.33 17.40
N GLY A 78 15.28 -6.84 16.67
CA GLY A 78 16.51 -7.60 16.39
C GLY A 78 16.28 -8.84 15.54
N THR A 79 15.29 -8.79 14.63
CA THR A 79 14.95 -9.88 13.70
C THR A 79 15.62 -9.68 12.34
N SER A 80 15.47 -10.67 11.45
CA SER A 80 16.03 -10.67 10.10
C SER A 80 15.00 -11.15 9.09
N VAL A 81 13.79 -10.57 9.13
CA VAL A 81 12.76 -10.83 8.13
C VAL A 81 13.22 -10.32 6.77
N GLU A 82 12.99 -11.11 5.72
CA GLU A 82 13.36 -10.79 4.33
C GLU A 82 12.12 -10.51 3.48
N LEU A 83 12.24 -9.53 2.58
CA LEU A 83 11.24 -9.28 1.54
C LEU A 83 11.64 -9.97 0.23
N ILE A 84 10.75 -10.78 -0.31
CA ILE A 84 10.87 -11.41 -1.63
C ILE A 84 10.05 -10.60 -2.63
N GLY A 85 10.60 -10.39 -3.82
CA GLY A 85 9.88 -9.77 -4.94
C GLY A 85 9.90 -8.24 -4.96
N TRP A 86 10.65 -7.57 -4.09
CA TRP A 86 10.96 -6.15 -4.19
C TRP A 86 12.26 -5.82 -3.43
N ASP A 87 13.01 -4.84 -3.92
CA ASP A 87 14.21 -4.31 -3.27
C ASP A 87 14.32 -2.79 -3.51
N ASN A 88 14.30 -2.01 -2.43
CA ASN A 88 14.46 -0.57 -2.43
C ASN A 88 15.81 -0.09 -2.98
N GLU A 89 16.90 -0.82 -2.78
CA GLU A 89 18.23 -0.39 -3.24
C GLU A 89 18.35 -0.45 -4.77
N THR A 90 17.73 -1.46 -5.38
CA THR A 90 17.79 -1.68 -6.83
C THR A 90 16.56 -1.16 -7.56
N GLY A 91 15.42 -1.06 -6.88
CA GLY A 91 14.11 -0.82 -7.47
C GLY A 91 13.62 -1.96 -8.35
N GLU A 92 14.23 -3.15 -8.23
CA GLU A 92 13.82 -4.35 -8.96
C GLU A 92 12.88 -5.21 -8.12
N GLY A 93 12.09 -6.04 -8.79
CA GLY A 93 11.08 -6.85 -8.12
C GLY A 93 10.27 -7.71 -9.09
N LEU A 94 9.27 -8.39 -8.53
CA LEU A 94 8.35 -9.25 -9.26
C LEU A 94 7.18 -8.41 -9.78
N PHE A 95 7.02 -8.34 -11.11
CA PHE A 95 5.95 -7.60 -11.76
C PHE A 95 5.28 -8.46 -12.84
N THR A 96 3.95 -8.49 -12.86
CA THR A 96 3.18 -9.21 -13.91
C THR A 96 3.16 -8.45 -15.25
N GLY A 97 3.42 -7.13 -15.19
CA GLY A 97 3.47 -6.21 -16.33
C GLY A 97 2.13 -5.63 -16.75
N ASP A 98 1.03 -6.01 -16.09
CA ASP A 98 -0.33 -5.53 -16.38
C ASP A 98 -1.23 -5.60 -15.12
N PHE A 99 -2.51 -5.24 -15.28
CA PHE A 99 -3.50 -5.22 -14.19
C PHE A 99 -4.73 -6.11 -14.48
N ILE A 100 -4.62 -7.05 -15.43
CA ILE A 100 -5.78 -7.81 -15.94
C ILE A 100 -5.54 -9.33 -15.91
N ASP A 101 -4.30 -9.79 -16.06
CA ASP A 101 -3.98 -11.21 -16.14
C ASP A 101 -3.96 -11.87 -14.76
N LEU A 102 -5.09 -12.46 -14.37
CA LEU A 102 -5.25 -13.20 -13.12
C LEU A 102 -4.33 -14.42 -13.03
N THR A 103 -3.99 -15.04 -14.17
CA THR A 103 -3.10 -16.22 -14.19
C THR A 103 -1.71 -15.82 -13.74
N LYS A 104 -1.17 -14.72 -14.27
CA LYS A 104 0.14 -14.20 -13.84
C LYS A 104 0.16 -13.81 -12.37
N GLY A 105 -0.93 -13.25 -11.84
CA GLY A 105 -1.03 -12.92 -10.42
C GLY A 105 -0.99 -14.16 -9.52
N LYS A 106 -1.65 -15.24 -9.94
CA LYS A 106 -1.53 -16.55 -9.28
C LYS A 106 -0.10 -17.08 -9.32
N GLU A 107 0.50 -17.14 -10.50
CA GLU A 107 1.87 -17.64 -10.71
C GLU A 107 2.91 -16.83 -9.92
N ALA A 108 2.75 -15.50 -9.86
CA ALA A 108 3.59 -14.63 -9.06
C ALA A 108 3.49 -14.98 -7.56
N THR A 109 2.26 -15.19 -7.06
CA THR A 109 2.06 -15.60 -5.66
C THR A 109 2.65 -16.98 -5.39
N GLU A 110 2.47 -17.94 -6.29
CA GLU A 110 3.09 -19.27 -6.19
C GLU A 110 4.61 -19.16 -6.10
N SER A 111 5.25 -18.33 -6.94
CA SER A 111 6.70 -18.09 -6.90
C SER A 111 7.16 -17.55 -5.54
N LEU A 112 6.47 -16.54 -5.00
CA LEU A 112 6.82 -15.95 -3.69
C LEU A 112 6.77 -17.01 -2.57
N PHE A 113 5.72 -17.84 -2.58
CA PHE A 113 5.57 -18.90 -1.58
C PHE A 113 6.53 -20.07 -1.83
N ASP A 114 6.92 -20.36 -3.07
CA ASP A 114 7.96 -21.35 -3.40
C ASP A 114 9.33 -20.91 -2.86
N GLU A 115 9.60 -19.61 -2.82
CA GLU A 115 10.81 -19.02 -2.23
C GLU A 115 10.75 -18.87 -0.70
N GLY A 116 9.61 -19.22 -0.11
CA GLY A 116 9.40 -19.36 1.33
C GLY A 116 8.64 -18.22 2.01
N ALA A 117 8.09 -17.27 1.26
CA ALA A 117 7.19 -16.28 1.84
C ALA A 117 5.93 -16.97 2.40
N ASP A 118 5.43 -16.50 3.55
CA ASP A 118 4.16 -16.96 4.13
C ASP A 118 3.12 -15.85 4.30
N ILE A 119 3.50 -14.61 4.03
CA ILE A 119 2.61 -13.46 3.93
C ILE A 119 2.97 -12.72 2.64
N PHE A 120 1.97 -12.34 1.85
CA PHE A 120 2.21 -11.57 0.62
C PHE A 120 1.31 -10.34 0.50
N ILE A 121 1.76 -9.35 -0.26
CA ILE A 121 0.99 -8.18 -0.68
C ILE A 121 0.98 -8.08 -2.22
N PRO A 122 -0.19 -8.24 -2.88
CA PRO A 122 -0.31 -8.12 -4.32
C PRO A 122 -0.75 -6.71 -4.74
N VAL A 123 0.13 -5.96 -5.42
CA VAL A 123 -0.10 -4.57 -5.80
C VAL A 123 -0.40 -4.45 -7.29
N GLY A 124 -1.61 -4.84 -7.68
CA GLY A 124 -2.03 -4.78 -9.08
C GLY A 124 -3.55 -4.83 -9.28
N GLY A 125 -4.33 -4.39 -8.30
CA GLY A 125 -5.78 -4.55 -8.30
C GLY A 125 -6.18 -6.02 -8.29
N LEU A 126 -7.19 -6.38 -9.10
CA LEU A 126 -7.80 -7.71 -9.07
C LEU A 126 -6.85 -8.86 -9.44
N ILE A 127 -5.71 -8.61 -10.09
CA ILE A 127 -4.73 -9.67 -10.37
C ILE A 127 -4.21 -10.33 -9.09
N GLY A 128 -4.28 -9.64 -7.96
CA GLY A 128 -3.89 -10.19 -6.66
C GLY A 128 -4.84 -11.22 -6.09
N SER A 129 -6.11 -11.25 -6.52
CA SER A 129 -7.13 -12.03 -5.82
C SER A 129 -6.90 -13.54 -5.85
N PRO A 130 -6.41 -14.17 -6.94
CA PRO A 130 -6.10 -15.60 -6.93
C PRO A 130 -4.99 -15.99 -5.96
N GLY A 131 -4.14 -15.04 -5.55
CA GLY A 131 -3.09 -15.28 -4.57
C GLY A 131 -3.61 -15.67 -3.19
N PHE A 132 -4.84 -15.28 -2.83
CA PHE A 132 -5.43 -15.67 -1.55
C PHE A 132 -5.78 -17.16 -1.50
N ASP A 133 -6.13 -17.77 -2.63
CA ASP A 133 -6.28 -19.23 -2.71
C ASP A 133 -4.92 -19.94 -2.50
N VAL A 134 -3.86 -19.40 -3.09
CA VAL A 134 -2.48 -19.91 -2.89
C VAL A 134 -2.08 -19.79 -1.42
N ALA A 135 -2.30 -18.63 -0.79
CA ALA A 135 -2.00 -18.43 0.62
C ALA A 135 -2.76 -19.43 1.50
N ARG A 136 -4.05 -19.67 1.22
CA ARG A 136 -4.85 -20.67 1.95
C ARG A 136 -4.33 -22.08 1.79
N GLU A 137 -4.04 -22.50 0.56
CA GLU A 137 -3.50 -23.83 0.26
C GLU A 137 -2.14 -24.06 0.93
N ARG A 138 -1.34 -22.99 1.09
CA ARG A 138 0.01 -23.03 1.66
C ARG A 138 0.07 -22.63 3.15
N GLY A 139 -1.06 -22.31 3.77
CA GLY A 139 -1.14 -21.98 5.20
C GLY A 139 -0.55 -20.61 5.58
N GLY A 140 -0.57 -19.66 4.66
CA GLY A 140 -0.15 -18.27 4.84
C GLY A 140 -1.30 -17.26 4.81
N TRP A 141 -0.93 -15.98 4.73
CA TRP A 141 -1.87 -14.85 4.69
C TRP A 141 -1.61 -13.90 3.52
N GLY A 142 -2.63 -13.13 3.15
CA GLY A 142 -2.52 -12.04 2.19
C GLY A 142 -2.87 -10.69 2.82
N ILE A 143 -2.24 -9.63 2.31
CA ILE A 143 -2.58 -8.24 2.62
C ILE A 143 -3.12 -7.62 1.34
N TRP A 144 -4.39 -7.18 1.34
CA TRP A 144 -4.99 -6.57 0.16
C TRP A 144 -4.59 -5.10 -0.01
N VAL A 145 -4.99 -4.46 -1.12
CA VAL A 145 -4.66 -3.05 -1.41
C VAL A 145 -5.87 -2.27 -1.95
N ASP A 146 -5.73 -0.95 -1.93
CA ASP A 146 -6.65 0.10 -2.40
C ASP A 146 -7.94 0.23 -1.57
N VAL A 147 -8.66 -0.86 -1.33
CA VAL A 147 -9.90 -0.88 -0.53
C VAL A 147 -9.87 -1.99 0.51
N ASP A 148 -10.88 -2.05 1.38
CA ASP A 148 -10.93 -3.09 2.41
C ASP A 148 -11.29 -4.42 1.75
N GLY A 149 -10.29 -5.29 1.61
CA GLY A 149 -10.42 -6.60 1.00
C GLY A 149 -11.46 -7.47 1.69
N TYR A 150 -11.77 -7.22 2.97
CA TYR A 150 -12.78 -7.98 3.69
C TYR A 150 -14.19 -7.78 3.12
N ASN A 151 -14.44 -6.59 2.58
CA ASN A 151 -15.72 -6.25 1.94
C ASN A 151 -15.74 -6.65 0.46
N LEU A 152 -14.59 -6.57 -0.21
CA LEU A 152 -14.48 -6.84 -1.66
C LEU A 152 -14.33 -8.33 -2.00
N LEU A 153 -13.57 -9.07 -1.20
CA LEU A 153 -13.17 -10.46 -1.43
C LEU A 153 -13.70 -11.36 -0.29
N PRO A 154 -15.03 -11.59 -0.22
CA PRO A 154 -15.62 -12.39 0.85
C PRO A 154 -15.05 -13.82 0.93
N GLU A 155 -14.59 -14.37 -0.20
CA GLU A 155 -13.92 -15.66 -0.30
C GLU A 155 -12.52 -15.69 0.32
N ALA A 156 -11.88 -14.54 0.54
CA ALA A 156 -10.51 -14.44 1.04
C ALA A 156 -10.42 -14.11 2.54
N ARG A 157 -11.56 -13.89 3.21
CA ARG A 157 -11.63 -13.38 4.60
C ARG A 157 -10.85 -14.23 5.61
N ASP A 158 -10.81 -15.54 5.40
CA ASP A 158 -10.15 -16.50 6.28
C ASP A 158 -8.61 -16.44 6.21
N VAL A 159 -8.06 -15.75 5.22
CA VAL A 159 -6.61 -15.58 5.03
C VAL A 159 -6.18 -14.12 4.80
N LEU A 160 -7.12 -13.17 4.91
CA LEU A 160 -6.85 -11.74 4.76
C LEU A 160 -6.39 -11.14 6.09
N LEU A 161 -5.13 -10.73 6.18
CA LEU A 161 -4.53 -10.17 7.40
C LEU A 161 -4.95 -8.71 7.65
N THR A 162 -4.93 -7.89 6.60
CA THR A 162 -5.39 -6.48 6.59
C THR A 162 -5.46 -6.01 5.13
N SER A 163 -5.70 -4.73 4.89
CA SER A 163 -5.59 -4.09 3.57
C SER A 163 -4.88 -2.75 3.69
N VAL A 164 -3.96 -2.45 2.76
CA VAL A 164 -3.39 -1.10 2.59
C VAL A 164 -4.41 -0.26 1.83
N MET A 165 -5.13 0.59 2.55
CA MET A 165 -6.22 1.42 2.06
C MET A 165 -5.70 2.66 1.36
N LYS A 166 -6.30 2.96 0.20
CA LYS A 166 -6.21 4.25 -0.49
C LYS A 166 -7.64 4.80 -0.59
N ASN A 167 -8.00 5.67 0.35
CA ASN A 167 -9.36 6.18 0.52
C ASN A 167 -9.67 7.26 -0.53
N MET A 168 -9.70 6.85 -1.80
CA MET A 168 -9.98 7.70 -2.94
C MET A 168 -11.43 8.21 -2.97
N ASP A 169 -12.33 7.53 -2.26
CA ASP A 169 -13.70 7.99 -2.05
C ASP A 169 -13.73 9.34 -1.32
N ASN A 170 -12.92 9.51 -0.28
CA ASN A 170 -12.78 10.78 0.44
C ASN A 170 -12.24 11.88 -0.47
N SER A 171 -11.16 11.59 -1.21
CA SER A 171 -10.55 12.58 -2.10
C SER A 171 -11.49 12.99 -3.23
N VAL A 172 -12.19 12.04 -3.86
CA VAL A 172 -13.19 12.34 -4.90
C VAL A 172 -14.36 13.13 -4.33
N TYR A 173 -14.84 12.78 -3.13
CA TYR A 173 -15.91 13.53 -2.45
C TYR A 173 -15.50 14.98 -2.21
N ASP A 174 -14.30 15.21 -1.65
CA ASP A 174 -13.79 16.53 -1.33
C ASP A 174 -13.62 17.40 -2.58
N VAL A 175 -13.09 16.81 -3.66
CA VAL A 175 -12.95 17.49 -4.95
C VAL A 175 -14.31 17.89 -5.52
N ILE A 176 -15.30 16.97 -5.51
CA ILE A 176 -16.66 17.24 -6.01
C ILE A 176 -17.34 18.30 -5.15
N ASN A 177 -17.21 18.21 -3.82
CA ASN A 177 -17.82 19.17 -2.90
C ASN A 177 -17.17 20.55 -3.04
N GLY A 178 -15.84 20.62 -3.17
CA GLY A 178 -15.10 21.85 -3.45
C GLY A 178 -15.56 22.50 -4.75
N ALA A 179 -15.73 21.72 -5.83
CA ALA A 179 -16.28 22.23 -7.09
C ALA A 179 -17.72 22.77 -6.93
N LYS A 180 -18.59 22.04 -6.24
CA LYS A 180 -19.97 22.45 -5.97
C LYS A 180 -20.06 23.74 -5.15
N GLU A 181 -19.14 23.93 -4.20
CA GLU A 181 -19.08 25.11 -3.34
C GLU A 181 -18.34 26.30 -3.98
N GLY A 182 -17.83 26.16 -5.21
CA GLY A 182 -17.02 27.19 -5.87
C GLY A 182 -15.61 27.35 -5.28
N LYS A 183 -15.12 26.34 -4.58
CA LYS A 183 -13.80 26.25 -3.93
C LYS A 183 -12.88 25.22 -4.61
N PHE A 184 -13.10 24.94 -5.89
CA PHE A 184 -12.25 24.00 -6.63
C PHE A 184 -10.81 24.51 -6.68
N ASP A 185 -9.87 23.69 -6.20
CA ASP A 185 -8.45 24.03 -6.14
C ASP A 185 -7.73 23.59 -7.43
N GLY A 186 -7.99 24.34 -8.50
CA GLY A 186 -7.31 24.13 -9.78
C GLY A 186 -5.82 24.41 -9.67
N CYS A 187 -5.02 23.65 -10.41
CA CYS A 187 -3.55 23.56 -10.27
C CYS A 187 -3.07 22.98 -8.93
N GLY A 188 -3.97 22.68 -8.00
CA GLY A 188 -3.67 22.04 -6.74
C GLY A 188 -3.45 20.53 -6.86
N VAL A 189 -2.93 19.96 -5.78
CA VAL A 189 -2.76 18.51 -5.63
C VAL A 189 -3.34 18.12 -4.27
N TYR A 190 -4.38 17.28 -4.28
CA TYR A 190 -4.81 16.58 -3.08
C TYR A 190 -3.76 15.53 -2.70
N ILE A 191 -3.30 15.54 -1.45
CA ILE A 191 -2.35 14.55 -0.93
C ILE A 191 -3.05 13.74 0.16
N GLY A 192 -3.40 12.48 -0.13
CA GLY A 192 -3.91 11.55 0.89
C GLY A 192 -2.77 11.05 1.77
N SER A 193 -2.93 11.16 3.09
CA SER A 193 -1.96 10.74 4.11
C SER A 193 -2.66 10.03 5.27
N LEU A 194 -1.90 9.48 6.22
CA LEU A 194 -2.47 8.97 7.47
C LEU A 194 -3.15 10.09 8.27
N GLU A 195 -2.60 11.31 8.23
CA GLU A 195 -3.11 12.46 9.01
C GLU A 195 -4.54 12.85 8.60
N ASN A 196 -4.82 12.87 7.29
CA ASN A 196 -6.16 13.19 6.78
C ASN A 196 -7.01 11.96 6.47
N GLY A 197 -6.54 10.76 6.81
CA GLY A 197 -7.22 9.50 6.51
C GLY A 197 -7.35 9.19 5.02
N GLY A 198 -6.53 9.79 4.17
CA GLY A 198 -6.46 9.47 2.74
C GLY A 198 -5.78 8.11 2.46
N VAL A 199 -4.97 7.63 3.40
CA VAL A 199 -4.43 6.26 3.41
C VAL A 199 -4.56 5.65 4.82
N GLY A 200 -4.41 4.34 4.93
CA GLY A 200 -4.42 3.63 6.22
C GLY A 200 -4.32 2.12 6.05
N ILE A 201 -4.36 1.38 7.16
CA ILE A 201 -4.58 -0.07 7.10
C ILE A 201 -5.99 -0.41 7.62
N ALA A 202 -6.63 -1.41 7.02
CA ALA A 202 -7.91 -1.91 7.49
C ALA A 202 -7.78 -2.63 8.85
N SER A 203 -8.92 -2.86 9.49
CA SER A 203 -9.00 -3.76 10.66
C SER A 203 -8.46 -5.15 10.30
N TYR A 204 -8.03 -5.91 11.30
CA TYR A 204 -7.60 -7.30 11.11
C TYR A 204 -8.79 -8.25 10.93
N HIS A 205 -10.02 -7.79 11.18
CA HIS A 205 -11.27 -8.53 10.99
C HIS A 205 -11.24 -9.95 11.59
N ASP A 206 -11.36 -11.00 10.77
CA ASP A 206 -11.34 -12.39 11.24
C ASP A 206 -9.97 -12.78 11.83
N MET A 207 -8.89 -12.07 11.46
CA MET A 207 -7.53 -12.25 11.98
C MET A 207 -7.26 -11.46 13.27
N GLU A 208 -8.25 -10.71 13.80
CA GLU A 208 -8.09 -9.90 15.02
C GLU A 208 -7.51 -10.70 16.19
N SER A 209 -7.97 -11.93 16.40
CA SER A 209 -7.47 -12.79 17.48
C SER A 209 -6.07 -13.36 17.24
N ALA A 210 -5.61 -13.41 15.99
CA ALA A 210 -4.29 -13.93 15.61
C ALA A 210 -3.19 -12.89 15.82
N VAL A 211 -3.50 -11.59 15.67
CA VAL A 211 -2.52 -10.51 15.84
C VAL A 211 -2.25 -10.27 17.34
N PRO A 212 -0.99 -10.38 17.82
CA PRO A 212 -0.65 -10.14 19.21
C PRO A 212 -1.00 -8.71 19.67
N GLY A 213 -1.50 -8.57 20.89
CA GLY A 213 -1.89 -7.26 21.44
C GLY A 213 -0.74 -6.25 21.51
N SER A 214 0.50 -6.71 21.73
CA SER A 214 1.69 -5.85 21.68
C SER A 214 1.93 -5.30 20.27
N LEU A 215 1.83 -6.14 19.25
CA LEU A 215 2.01 -5.73 17.86
C LEU A 215 0.95 -4.70 17.43
N LYS A 216 -0.31 -4.87 17.87
CA LYS A 216 -1.37 -3.86 17.63
C LYS A 216 -1.03 -2.52 18.28
N ALA A 217 -0.53 -2.55 19.51
CA ALA A 217 -0.14 -1.33 20.23
C ALA A 217 1.03 -0.62 19.53
N GLU A 218 2.01 -1.37 19.03
CA GLU A 218 3.13 -0.84 18.23
C GLU A 218 2.64 -0.20 16.92
N ILE A 219 1.72 -0.84 16.20
CA ILE A 219 1.12 -0.27 14.99
C ILE A 219 0.38 1.04 15.28
N ILE A 220 -0.36 1.11 16.40
CA ILE A 220 -1.05 2.34 16.82
C ILE A 220 -0.03 3.45 17.14
N ASP A 221 1.04 3.14 17.87
CA ASP A 221 2.11 4.08 18.18
C ASP A 221 2.82 4.59 16.92
N LEU A 222 3.18 3.69 16.01
CA LEU A 222 3.78 4.03 14.71
C LEU A 222 2.88 4.92 13.87
N THR A 223 1.57 4.65 13.86
CA THR A 223 0.59 5.50 13.18
C THR A 223 0.67 6.94 13.74
N GLN A 224 0.72 7.11 15.06
CA GLN A 224 0.84 8.44 15.67
C GLN A 224 2.20 9.11 15.41
N LYS A 225 3.28 8.34 15.39
CA LYS A 225 4.62 8.85 15.06
C LYS A 225 4.72 9.33 13.62
N ILE A 226 4.10 8.62 12.67
CA ILE A 226 4.05 9.05 11.26
C ILE A 226 3.18 10.31 11.13
N ILE A 227 2.02 10.35 11.78
CA ILE A 227 1.11 11.52 11.74
C ILE A 227 1.78 12.76 12.35
N SER A 228 2.47 12.61 13.48
CA SER A 228 3.17 13.73 14.14
C SER A 228 4.48 14.14 13.46
N GLY A 229 4.99 13.33 12.54
CA GLY A 229 6.27 13.54 11.87
C GLY A 229 7.50 13.11 12.68
N GLU A 230 7.33 12.48 13.84
CA GLU A 230 8.44 11.84 14.59
C GLU A 230 9.08 10.73 13.75
N LEU A 231 8.27 9.98 13.01
CA LEU A 231 8.72 9.02 12.00
C LEU A 231 8.37 9.57 10.61
N SER A 232 9.28 10.34 10.01
CA SER A 232 9.03 11.03 8.74
C SER A 232 9.35 10.21 7.50
N ASP A 233 10.33 9.31 7.58
CA ASP A 233 10.72 8.47 6.44
C ASP A 233 10.06 7.10 6.52
N THR A 234 8.99 6.94 5.74
CA THR A 234 8.31 5.66 5.51
C THR A 234 8.81 4.98 4.23
N GLY A 235 10.03 5.31 3.79
CA GLY A 235 10.74 4.75 2.64
C GLY A 235 10.90 5.75 1.49
N CYS A 236 9.89 6.58 1.21
CA CYS A 236 9.93 7.48 0.05
C CYS A 236 10.88 8.68 0.19
N ILE A 237 11.34 9.04 1.39
CA ILE A 237 12.38 10.07 1.55
C ILE A 237 13.75 9.49 1.16
N SER A 238 14.02 8.25 1.57
CA SER A 238 15.24 7.53 1.19
C SER A 238 15.24 7.05 -0.28
N TYR A 239 14.07 6.69 -0.81
CA TYR A 239 13.92 6.11 -2.16
C TYR A 239 12.90 6.86 -3.04
N PRO A 240 13.08 8.18 -3.26
CA PRO A 240 12.08 9.01 -3.96
C PRO A 240 11.90 8.64 -5.43
N ALA A 241 12.87 7.97 -6.06
CA ALA A 241 12.81 7.54 -7.46
C ALA A 241 11.70 6.51 -7.74
N TYR A 242 11.23 5.80 -6.71
CA TYR A 242 10.19 4.78 -6.81
C TYR A 242 8.85 5.23 -6.25
N CYS A 243 8.70 6.51 -5.94
CA CYS A 243 7.48 7.11 -5.39
C CYS A 243 6.93 8.19 -6.34
N PRO A 244 5.61 8.45 -6.33
CA PRO A 244 5.04 9.57 -7.07
C PRO A 244 5.70 10.89 -6.69
N GLY A 245 6.02 11.70 -7.71
CA GLY A 245 6.61 13.03 -7.48
C GLY A 245 5.67 13.96 -6.71
N GLY A 246 6.23 14.87 -5.92
CA GLY A 246 5.47 15.90 -5.20
C GLY A 246 4.83 15.46 -3.88
N LEU A 247 5.18 14.27 -3.36
CA LEU A 247 4.69 13.79 -2.05
C LEU A 247 5.46 14.34 -0.85
N TYR A 248 6.77 14.57 -1.02
CA TYR A 248 7.73 14.94 0.03
C TYR A 248 8.63 16.07 -0.43
#